data_AF-A0A7C1BTC0-F1
#
_entry.id   AF-A0A7C1BTC0-F1
#
_cell.length_a   1.000
_cell.length_b   1.000
_cell.length_c   1.000
_cell.angle_alpha   90.00
_cell.angle_beta   90.00
_cell.angle_gamma   90.00
#
_symmetry.space_group_name_H-M   'P 1'
#
loop_
_entity.id
_entity.type
_entity.pdbx_description
1 polymer ?
#
loop_
_entity_poly.entity_id
_entity_poly.type
_entity_poly.pdbx_seq_one_letter_code
_entity_poly.pdbx_strand_id
1 'polypeptide(L)'
;MMVPRRRVLTALLLASGLLFLVALPSVAIDTVRLQLGTLEGEGWSATAVTVQLNWLDEQHAGLVLQAQSVALPEALGEVSAVTLSCVRARYTATEVNCAKGTLKAQSSELGQQTIQTAFRYQFDTGQIDIELLGVRVFDGTLAIKATLSGTHWQTTVRGKGLSMPDVTHQLAAAGIAVPVVEGNGRLDVTASMTGVASQLSKANIEMQLLAESLSDAEGSLAGENLDISLHATVKTIATGMQVALELSGRQGALYIDPIFVEMPSQPVQLSARFDWLSTQQQMVLQSFSYRHPGSVQLEGSGHFDLAADAPIRELNLAIRQAEFP
;
A
#
# COMPACT_ATOMS: atom_id res chain seq x y z
N MET A 1 -46.28 -22.54 -75.19
CA MET A 1 -46.54 -21.41 -74.26
C MET A 1 -45.21 -20.94 -73.71
N MET A 2 -44.76 -19.76 -74.15
CA MET A 2 -43.43 -19.21 -73.88
C MET A 2 -43.46 -18.45 -72.56
N VAL A 3 -42.68 -18.93 -71.58
CA VAL A 3 -42.39 -18.17 -70.35
C VAL A 3 -41.61 -16.91 -70.74
N PRO A 4 -41.99 -15.71 -70.27
CA PRO A 4 -41.35 -14.48 -70.69
C PRO A 4 -39.91 -14.41 -70.15
N ARG A 5 -38.93 -14.51 -71.07
CA ARG A 5 -37.47 -14.41 -70.85
C ARG A 5 -37.04 -13.25 -69.94
N ARG A 6 -37.85 -12.18 -69.84
CA ARG A 6 -37.60 -11.01 -68.98
C ARG A 6 -37.74 -11.27 -67.47
N ARG A 7 -38.54 -12.26 -67.03
CA ARG A 7 -38.72 -12.57 -65.58
C ARG A 7 -37.63 -13.47 -65.00
N VAL A 8 -36.93 -14.23 -65.85
CA VAL A 8 -35.82 -15.11 -65.44
C VAL A 8 -34.54 -14.31 -65.22
N LEU A 9 -34.28 -13.26 -66.04
CA LEU A 9 -33.11 -12.40 -65.87
C LEU A 9 -33.16 -11.55 -64.58
N THR A 10 -34.33 -11.04 -64.18
CA THR A 10 -34.47 -10.27 -62.94
C THR A 10 -34.33 -11.13 -61.69
N ALA A 11 -34.78 -12.39 -61.73
CA ALA A 11 -34.57 -13.34 -60.62
C ALA A 11 -33.09 -13.75 -60.46
N LEU A 12 -32.34 -13.92 -61.56
CA LEU A 12 -30.91 -14.21 -61.51
C LEU A 12 -30.07 -13.01 -61.02
N LEU A 13 -30.44 -11.78 -61.39
CA LEU A 13 -29.76 -10.56 -60.91
C LEU A 13 -30.00 -10.29 -59.41
N LEU A 14 -31.21 -10.58 -58.90
CA LEU A 14 -31.51 -10.48 -57.46
C LEU A 14 -30.83 -11.60 -56.65
N ALA A 15 -30.74 -12.83 -57.17
CA ALA A 15 -30.02 -13.92 -56.52
C ALA A 15 -28.49 -13.68 -56.50
N SER A 16 -27.93 -13.13 -57.58
CA SER A 16 -26.51 -12.76 -57.64
C SER A 16 -26.17 -11.56 -56.75
N GLY A 17 -27.11 -10.62 -56.54
CA GLY A 17 -26.97 -9.53 -55.58
C GLY A 17 -27.02 -9.99 -54.12
N LEU A 18 -27.89 -10.95 -53.79
CA LEU A 18 -27.99 -11.51 -52.43
C LEU A 18 -26.78 -12.37 -52.05
N LEU A 19 -26.15 -13.08 -53.01
CA LEU A 19 -24.91 -13.83 -52.78
C LEU A 19 -23.67 -12.94 -52.58
N PHE A 20 -23.67 -11.70 -53.10
CA PHE A 20 -22.56 -10.74 -52.91
C PHE A 20 -22.60 -10.05 -51.53
N LEU A 21 -23.76 -9.99 -50.86
CA LEU A 21 -23.90 -9.42 -49.50
C LEU A 21 -23.38 -10.34 -48.38
N VAL A 22 -23.17 -11.64 -48.66
CA VAL A 22 -22.64 -12.63 -47.69
C VAL A 22 -21.11 -12.71 -47.74
N ALA A 23 -20.47 -12.03 -48.69
CA ALA A 23 -19.01 -12.06 -48.89
C ALA A 23 -18.29 -10.81 -48.34
N LEU A 24 -18.88 -10.11 -47.36
CA LEU A 24 -18.12 -9.14 -46.59
C LEU A 24 -17.07 -9.93 -45.78
N PRO A 25 -15.76 -9.68 -45.97
CA PRO A 25 -14.77 -10.32 -45.14
C PRO A 25 -15.06 -9.93 -43.69
N SER A 26 -15.29 -10.92 -42.83
CA SER A 26 -15.26 -10.72 -41.39
C SER A 26 -13.84 -10.29 -41.03
N VAL A 27 -13.60 -8.98 -41.04
CA VAL A 27 -12.32 -8.42 -40.59
C VAL A 27 -12.26 -8.70 -39.09
N ALA A 28 -11.51 -9.72 -38.70
CA ALA A 28 -11.19 -9.97 -37.31
C ALA A 28 -10.27 -8.83 -36.86
N ILE A 29 -10.70 -8.09 -35.83
CA ILE A 29 -9.84 -7.07 -35.24
C ILE A 29 -8.90 -7.82 -34.30
N ASP A 30 -7.71 -8.11 -34.80
CA ASP A 30 -6.71 -8.88 -34.03
C ASP A 30 -6.01 -7.99 -32.98
N THR A 31 -5.88 -6.68 -33.25
CA THR A 31 -5.23 -5.74 -32.34
C THR A 31 -5.95 -4.39 -32.33
N VAL A 32 -6.23 -3.89 -31.14
CA VAL A 32 -6.72 -2.53 -30.89
C VAL A 32 -5.65 -1.78 -30.12
N ARG A 33 -5.32 -0.58 -30.59
CA ARG A 33 -4.44 0.36 -29.88
C ARG A 33 -5.22 1.64 -29.62
N LEU A 34 -5.35 1.99 -28.36
CA LEU A 34 -5.98 3.20 -27.88
C LEU A 34 -4.89 4.15 -27.40
N GLN A 35 -4.88 5.38 -27.93
CA GLN A 35 -4.05 6.47 -27.43
C GLN A 35 -4.97 7.39 -26.63
N LEU A 36 -4.80 7.41 -25.31
CA LEU A 36 -5.67 8.13 -24.39
C LEU A 36 -5.11 9.52 -24.03
N GLY A 37 -3.84 9.78 -24.32
CA GLY A 37 -3.20 11.05 -24.00
C GLY A 37 -2.94 11.16 -22.49
N THR A 38 -3.57 12.12 -21.83
CA THR A 38 -3.44 12.32 -20.38
C THR A 38 -4.66 11.80 -19.66
N LEU A 39 -4.45 11.05 -18.58
CA LEU A 39 -5.47 10.63 -17.63
C LEU A 39 -5.22 11.33 -16.29
N GLU A 40 -6.29 11.75 -15.63
CA GLU A 40 -6.21 12.48 -14.35
C GLU A 40 -7.24 11.93 -13.37
N GLY A 41 -6.89 11.95 -12.09
CA GLY A 41 -7.79 11.62 -10.99
C GLY A 41 -7.38 12.37 -9.72
N GLU A 42 -8.02 12.02 -8.60
CA GLU A 42 -7.73 12.66 -7.33
C GLU A 42 -6.30 12.31 -6.86
N GLY A 43 -5.42 13.31 -6.86
CA GLY A 43 -4.03 13.16 -6.40
C GLY A 43 -3.11 12.39 -7.34
N TRP A 44 -3.52 12.06 -8.56
CA TRP A 44 -2.67 11.40 -9.55
C TRP A 44 -2.94 11.86 -10.97
N SER A 45 -1.92 11.77 -11.82
CA SER A 45 -2.06 11.95 -13.26
C SER A 45 -1.13 11.01 -14.02
N ALA A 46 -1.49 10.64 -15.24
CA ALA A 46 -0.68 9.80 -16.11
C ALA A 46 -0.62 10.41 -17.51
N THR A 47 0.58 10.51 -18.08
CA THR A 47 0.81 11.16 -19.37
C THR A 47 1.17 10.15 -20.46
N ALA A 48 0.81 10.49 -21.70
CA ALA A 48 1.02 9.67 -22.89
C ALA A 48 0.57 8.21 -22.70
N VAL A 49 -0.63 8.03 -22.15
CA VAL A 49 -1.19 6.72 -21.85
C VAL A 49 -1.61 6.03 -23.15
N THR A 50 -1.12 4.81 -23.33
CA THR A 50 -1.51 3.93 -24.42
C THR A 50 -1.95 2.57 -23.89
N VAL A 51 -2.99 2.02 -24.50
CA VAL A 51 -3.50 0.68 -24.21
C VAL A 51 -3.50 -0.11 -25.50
N GLN A 52 -2.85 -1.27 -25.49
CA GLN A 52 -2.87 -2.23 -26.58
C GLN A 52 -3.53 -3.51 -26.11
N LEU A 53 -4.54 -3.93 -26.87
CA LEU A 53 -5.24 -5.19 -26.72
C LEU A 53 -4.95 -6.04 -27.95
N ASN A 54 -4.51 -7.28 -27.73
CA ASN A 54 -4.27 -8.27 -28.76
C ASN A 54 -5.17 -9.48 -28.47
N TRP A 55 -6.18 -9.73 -29.29
CA TRP A 55 -7.08 -10.87 -29.07
C TRP A 55 -6.36 -12.17 -29.38
N LEU A 56 -6.44 -13.13 -28.46
CA LEU A 56 -5.82 -14.45 -28.61
C LEU A 56 -6.86 -15.50 -28.98
N ASP A 57 -8.02 -15.43 -28.32
CA ASP A 57 -9.21 -16.25 -28.55
C ASP A 57 -10.44 -15.54 -27.96
N GLU A 58 -11.61 -16.19 -27.97
CA GLU A 58 -12.89 -15.61 -27.53
C GLU A 58 -12.93 -15.16 -26.06
N GLN A 59 -12.01 -15.63 -25.21
CA GLN A 59 -11.99 -15.37 -23.77
C GLN A 59 -10.66 -14.80 -23.29
N HIS A 60 -9.65 -14.68 -24.16
CA HIS A 60 -8.31 -14.25 -23.78
C HIS A 60 -7.76 -13.17 -24.69
N ALA A 61 -7.12 -12.19 -24.08
CA ALA A 61 -6.39 -11.13 -24.77
C ALA A 61 -5.04 -10.86 -24.10
N GLY A 62 -4.04 -10.53 -24.90
CA GLY A 62 -2.84 -9.86 -24.43
C GLY A 62 -3.15 -8.39 -24.16
N LEU A 63 -2.78 -7.90 -22.97
CA LEU A 63 -2.92 -6.50 -22.58
C LEU A 63 -1.54 -5.89 -22.38
N VAL A 64 -1.30 -4.73 -22.99
CA VAL A 64 -0.16 -3.88 -22.65
C VAL A 64 -0.67 -2.47 -22.39
N LEU A 65 -0.41 -1.96 -21.20
CA LEU A 65 -0.64 -0.56 -20.84
C LEU A 65 0.71 0.12 -20.66
N GLN A 66 0.89 1.28 -21.29
CA GLN A 66 2.09 2.08 -21.15
C GLN A 66 1.73 3.51 -20.80
N ALA A 67 2.54 4.14 -19.96
CA ALA A 67 2.48 5.57 -19.68
C ALA A 67 3.92 6.10 -19.61
N GLN A 68 4.13 7.32 -20.11
CA GLN A 68 5.45 7.95 -20.07
C GLN A 68 5.80 8.34 -18.64
N SER A 69 4.88 9.01 -17.96
CA SER A 69 4.97 9.32 -16.55
C SER A 69 3.63 9.16 -15.85
N VAL A 70 3.71 8.86 -14.55
CA VAL A 70 2.61 8.81 -13.61
C VAL A 70 3.04 9.60 -12.39
N ALA A 71 2.41 10.75 -12.17
CA ALA A 71 2.54 11.49 -10.92
C ALA A 71 1.60 10.85 -9.90
N LEU A 72 2.16 10.41 -8.77
CA LEU A 72 1.41 9.89 -7.63
C LEU A 72 1.28 10.99 -6.56
N PRO A 73 0.46 10.77 -5.51
CA PRO A 73 0.44 11.68 -4.37
C PRO A 73 1.85 11.96 -3.85
N GLU A 74 2.10 13.17 -3.36
CA GLU A 74 3.44 13.73 -3.09
C GLU A 74 4.38 12.78 -2.34
N ALA A 75 3.88 12.02 -1.37
CA ALA A 75 4.66 11.05 -0.59
C ALA A 75 5.17 9.82 -1.39
N LEU A 76 4.59 9.53 -2.56
CA LEU A 76 4.94 8.41 -3.44
C LEU A 76 5.77 8.84 -4.66
N GLY A 77 5.92 10.14 -4.89
CA GLY A 77 6.73 10.71 -5.96
C GLY A 77 6.20 10.46 -7.38
N GLU A 78 7.11 10.48 -8.36
CA GLU A 78 6.81 10.24 -9.77
C GLU A 78 7.37 8.89 -10.22
N VAL A 79 6.61 8.23 -11.11
CA VAL A 79 7.03 6.99 -11.77
C VAL A 79 7.03 7.21 -13.28
N SER A 80 8.14 6.87 -13.92
CA SER A 80 8.31 7.00 -15.37
C SER A 80 8.48 5.64 -16.05
N ALA A 81 8.40 5.64 -17.39
CA ALA A 81 8.57 4.45 -18.24
C ALA A 81 7.70 3.26 -17.78
N VAL A 82 6.43 3.55 -17.43
CA VAL A 82 5.50 2.57 -16.91
C VAL A 82 5.07 1.64 -18.03
N THR A 83 5.22 0.33 -17.83
CA THR A 83 4.70 -0.71 -18.72
C THR A 83 4.10 -1.83 -17.88
N LEU A 84 2.79 -1.97 -17.95
CA LEU A 84 2.04 -3.11 -17.44
C LEU A 84 1.78 -4.07 -18.60
N SER A 85 2.21 -5.31 -18.47
CA SER A 85 2.00 -6.36 -19.48
C SER A 85 1.30 -7.57 -18.88
N CYS A 86 0.21 -7.99 -19.50
CA CYS A 86 -0.45 -9.27 -19.22
C CYS A 86 -0.52 -10.08 -20.51
N VAL A 87 0.23 -11.18 -20.59
CA VAL A 87 0.34 -11.97 -21.82
C VAL A 87 -0.99 -12.64 -22.17
N ARG A 88 -1.79 -13.02 -21.17
CA ARG A 88 -3.03 -13.77 -21.35
C ARG A 88 -4.05 -13.38 -20.26
N ALA A 89 -4.60 -12.18 -20.38
CA ALA A 89 -5.72 -11.76 -19.57
C ALA A 89 -6.99 -12.52 -20.00
N ARG A 90 -7.77 -12.99 -19.04
CA ARG A 90 -9.13 -13.49 -19.30
C ARG A 90 -10.08 -12.31 -19.34
N TYR A 91 -10.97 -12.26 -20.32
CA TYR A 91 -12.03 -11.27 -20.37
C TYR A 91 -13.39 -11.94 -20.60
N THR A 92 -14.43 -11.33 -20.05
CA THR A 92 -15.83 -11.74 -20.22
C THR A 92 -16.68 -10.48 -20.42
N ALA A 93 -18.01 -10.64 -20.54
CA ALA A 93 -18.91 -9.50 -20.56
C ALA A 93 -18.93 -8.70 -19.25
N THR A 94 -18.47 -9.27 -18.13
CA THR A 94 -18.60 -8.69 -16.79
C THR A 94 -17.26 -8.43 -16.10
N GLU A 95 -16.15 -8.98 -16.60
CA GLU A 95 -14.84 -8.77 -15.97
C GLU A 95 -13.67 -8.88 -16.95
N VAL A 96 -12.56 -8.24 -16.57
CA VAL A 96 -11.21 -8.53 -17.05
C VAL A 96 -10.34 -8.99 -15.88
N ASN A 97 -9.60 -10.07 -16.06
CA ASN A 97 -8.75 -10.67 -15.03
C ASN A 97 -7.38 -11.03 -15.61
N CYS A 98 -6.32 -10.51 -15.01
CA CYS A 98 -4.96 -10.93 -15.25
C CYS A 98 -4.40 -11.60 -13.99
N ALA A 99 -4.23 -12.91 -14.03
CA ALA A 99 -3.65 -13.66 -12.91
C ALA A 99 -2.11 -13.54 -12.83
N LYS A 100 -1.44 -13.22 -13.95
CA LYS A 100 0.02 -13.15 -14.06
C LYS A 100 0.43 -12.06 -15.06
N GLY A 101 0.73 -10.89 -14.54
CA GLY A 101 1.26 -9.75 -15.26
C GLY A 101 2.61 -9.31 -14.72
N THR A 102 3.25 -8.41 -15.46
CA THR A 102 4.50 -7.77 -15.06
C THR A 102 4.35 -6.26 -15.21
N LEU A 103 4.64 -5.53 -14.15
CA LEU A 103 4.72 -4.08 -14.13
C LEU A 103 6.20 -3.67 -14.09
N LYS A 104 6.64 -2.96 -15.12
CA LYS A 104 7.96 -2.30 -15.17
C LYS A 104 7.77 -0.81 -15.03
N ALA A 105 8.67 -0.18 -14.29
CA ALA A 105 8.60 1.23 -13.97
C ALA A 105 9.97 1.74 -13.55
N GLN A 106 10.18 3.04 -13.63
CA GLN A 106 11.33 3.74 -13.06
C GLN A 106 10.82 4.75 -12.04
N SER A 107 11.07 4.48 -10.76
CA SER A 107 10.75 5.40 -9.65
C SER A 107 11.91 6.35 -9.40
N SER A 108 11.62 7.59 -9.02
CA SER A 108 12.63 8.54 -8.54
C SER A 108 13.28 8.04 -7.25
N GLU A 109 12.48 7.52 -6.32
CA GLU A 109 12.92 7.10 -4.99
C GLU A 109 13.47 5.66 -4.96
N LEU A 110 12.82 4.75 -5.69
CA LEU A 110 13.09 3.31 -5.61
C LEU A 110 13.87 2.76 -6.80
N GLY A 111 14.26 3.62 -7.74
CA GLY A 111 14.93 3.22 -8.96
C GLY A 111 14.09 2.34 -9.87
N GLN A 112 14.76 1.50 -10.67
CA GLN A 112 14.09 0.63 -11.64
C GLN A 112 13.30 -0.49 -10.94
N GLN A 113 12.08 -0.75 -11.37
CA GLN A 113 11.19 -1.76 -10.78
C GLN A 113 10.76 -2.78 -11.82
N THR A 114 10.65 -4.04 -11.40
CA THR A 114 10.01 -5.12 -12.16
C THR A 114 9.20 -5.94 -11.17
N ILE A 115 7.89 -5.71 -11.18
CA ILE A 115 6.95 -6.14 -10.16
C ILE A 115 6.05 -7.21 -10.78
N GLN A 116 5.86 -8.32 -10.08
CA GLN A 116 4.85 -9.30 -10.46
C GLN A 116 3.49 -8.75 -10.03
N THR A 117 2.50 -8.79 -10.92
CA THR A 117 1.19 -8.22 -10.64
C THR A 117 0.07 -9.15 -11.07
N ALA A 118 -1.02 -9.14 -10.30
CA ALA A 118 -2.30 -9.66 -10.74
C ALA A 118 -3.34 -8.56 -10.55
N PHE A 119 -4.34 -8.52 -11.42
CA PHE A 119 -5.44 -7.58 -11.27
C PHE A 119 -6.75 -8.15 -11.80
N ARG A 120 -7.85 -7.69 -11.24
CA ARG A 120 -9.21 -7.99 -11.70
C ARG A 120 -10.02 -6.71 -11.67
N TYR A 121 -10.77 -6.47 -12.73
CA TYR A 121 -11.74 -5.39 -12.79
C TYR A 121 -13.10 -5.94 -13.20
N GLN A 122 -14.11 -5.68 -12.38
CA GLN A 122 -15.49 -6.09 -12.60
C GLN A 122 -16.27 -4.89 -13.17
N PHE A 123 -16.80 -5.03 -14.38
CA PHE A 123 -17.43 -3.92 -15.12
C PHE A 123 -18.79 -3.50 -14.54
N ASP A 124 -19.52 -4.45 -13.96
CA ASP A 124 -20.86 -4.26 -13.39
C ASP A 124 -20.83 -3.51 -12.05
N THR A 125 -19.87 -3.85 -11.20
CA THR A 125 -19.71 -3.27 -9.86
C THR A 125 -18.67 -2.17 -9.79
N GLY A 126 -17.77 -2.09 -10.78
CA GLY A 126 -16.59 -1.25 -10.74
C GLY A 126 -15.53 -1.72 -9.74
N GLN A 127 -15.65 -2.93 -9.19
CA GLN A 127 -14.68 -3.45 -8.23
C GLN A 127 -13.32 -3.70 -8.90
N ILE A 128 -12.25 -3.21 -8.26
CA ILE A 128 -10.86 -3.39 -8.66
C ILE A 128 -10.15 -4.21 -7.58
N ASP A 129 -9.54 -5.32 -7.96
CA ASP A 129 -8.59 -6.06 -7.12
C ASP A 129 -7.20 -5.95 -7.77
N ILE A 130 -6.18 -5.63 -6.98
CA ILE A 130 -4.79 -5.51 -7.42
C ILE A 130 -3.88 -6.23 -6.43
N GLU A 131 -2.93 -6.99 -6.96
CA GLU A 131 -1.83 -7.57 -6.22
C GLU A 131 -0.51 -7.15 -6.88
N LEU A 132 0.44 -6.70 -6.05
CA LEU A 132 1.81 -6.35 -6.42
C LEU A 132 2.74 -7.17 -5.54
N LEU A 133 3.67 -7.89 -6.15
CA LEU A 133 4.64 -8.75 -5.45
C LEU A 133 6.06 -8.40 -5.89
N GLY A 134 6.96 -8.34 -4.92
CA GLY A 134 8.38 -8.11 -5.17
C GLY A 134 8.71 -6.67 -5.54
N VAL A 135 7.96 -5.69 -5.02
CA VAL A 135 8.35 -4.28 -5.10
C VAL A 135 9.63 -4.13 -4.28
N ARG A 136 10.72 -3.65 -4.88
CA ARG A 136 12.00 -3.50 -4.18
C ARG A 136 12.03 -2.14 -3.50
N VAL A 137 12.19 -2.14 -2.18
CA VAL A 137 12.08 -0.96 -1.33
C VAL A 137 13.08 -1.08 -0.18
N PHE A 138 13.97 -0.09 -0.02
CA PHE A 138 14.90 0.02 1.12
C PHE A 138 15.64 -1.30 1.42
N ASP A 139 16.37 -1.85 0.45
CA ASP A 139 17.04 -3.17 0.49
C ASP A 139 16.14 -4.41 0.72
N GLY A 140 14.86 -4.21 1.00
CA GLY A 140 13.87 -5.24 1.22
C GLY A 140 12.87 -5.36 0.09
N THR A 141 11.76 -6.03 0.42
CA THR A 141 10.67 -6.26 -0.53
C THR A 141 9.32 -5.97 0.07
N LEU A 142 8.42 -5.37 -0.71
CA LEU A 142 7.00 -5.20 -0.39
C LEU A 142 6.12 -6.11 -1.27
N ALA A 143 5.06 -6.59 -0.65
CA ALA A 143 3.89 -7.19 -1.29
C ALA A 143 2.65 -6.39 -0.88
N ILE A 144 1.85 -5.99 -1.86
CA ILE A 144 0.66 -5.16 -1.67
C ILE A 144 -0.54 -5.89 -2.29
N LYS A 145 -1.63 -5.99 -1.55
CA LYS A 145 -2.94 -6.42 -2.05
C LYS A 145 -3.94 -5.33 -1.75
N ALA A 146 -4.67 -4.87 -2.75
CA ALA A 146 -5.66 -3.81 -2.61
C ALA A 146 -6.96 -4.23 -3.31
N THR A 147 -8.09 -3.93 -2.67
CA THR A 147 -9.42 -4.03 -3.24
C THR A 147 -10.11 -2.69 -3.09
N LEU A 148 -10.71 -2.20 -4.17
CA LEU A 148 -11.54 -1.00 -4.21
C LEU A 148 -12.94 -1.39 -4.72
N SER A 149 -13.97 -1.05 -3.97
CA SER A 149 -15.38 -1.28 -4.31
C SER A 149 -16.17 0.00 -4.06
N GLY A 150 -16.48 0.75 -5.13
CA GLY A 150 -16.97 2.11 -5.01
C GLY A 150 -15.92 2.99 -4.33
N THR A 151 -16.27 3.58 -3.19
CA THR A 151 -15.33 4.35 -2.36
C THR A 151 -14.67 3.53 -1.25
N HIS A 152 -15.11 2.29 -1.01
CA HIS A 152 -14.56 1.46 0.06
C HIS A 152 -13.29 0.78 -0.42
N TRP A 153 -12.21 0.94 0.34
CA TRP A 153 -10.95 0.30 0.03
C TRP A 153 -10.48 -0.58 1.18
N GLN A 154 -9.79 -1.66 0.83
CA GLN A 154 -9.08 -2.52 1.75
C GLN A 154 -7.69 -2.80 1.18
N THR A 155 -6.67 -2.65 2.00
CA THR A 155 -5.28 -2.85 1.60
C THR A 155 -4.55 -3.71 2.61
N THR A 156 -3.77 -4.67 2.15
CA THR A 156 -2.79 -5.41 2.95
C THR A 156 -1.40 -5.17 2.38
N VAL A 157 -0.47 -4.76 3.24
CA VAL A 157 0.94 -4.54 2.91
C VAL A 157 1.76 -5.52 3.74
N ARG A 158 2.71 -6.19 3.11
CA ARG A 158 3.74 -6.99 3.78
C ARG A 158 5.11 -6.53 3.31
N GLY A 159 5.91 -6.04 4.23
CA GLY A 159 7.31 -5.70 4.02
C GLY A 159 8.21 -6.69 4.74
N LYS A 160 9.31 -7.04 4.08
CA LYS A 160 10.33 -7.95 4.63
C LYS A 160 11.72 -7.38 4.40
N GLY A 161 12.50 -7.31 5.47
CA GLY A 161 13.90 -6.90 5.48
C GLY A 161 14.11 -5.46 5.05
N LEU A 162 13.20 -4.56 5.38
CA LEU A 162 13.33 -3.13 5.04
C LEU A 162 14.45 -2.50 5.87
N SER A 163 15.33 -1.76 5.25
CA SER A 163 16.39 -0.97 5.90
C SER A 163 15.75 0.09 6.80
N MET A 164 15.94 -0.04 8.11
CA MET A 164 15.38 0.91 9.08
C MET A 164 15.91 2.34 8.87
N PRO A 165 17.21 2.57 8.58
CA PRO A 165 17.71 3.89 8.21
C PRO A 165 16.95 4.53 7.06
N ASP A 166 16.81 3.83 5.94
CA ASP A 166 16.13 4.37 4.76
C ASP A 166 14.64 4.62 5.02
N VAL A 167 13.98 3.73 5.78
CA VAL A 167 12.59 3.91 6.20
C VAL A 167 12.44 5.21 7.00
N THR A 168 13.29 5.45 8.00
CA THR A 168 13.18 6.68 8.82
C THR A 168 13.48 7.93 8.03
N HIS A 169 14.48 7.89 7.13
CA HIS A 169 14.79 9.01 6.24
C HIS A 169 13.60 9.34 5.33
N GLN A 170 12.95 8.32 4.75
CA GLN A 170 11.77 8.54 3.92
C GLN A 170 10.59 9.11 4.72
N LEU A 171 10.32 8.59 5.92
CA LEU A 171 9.23 9.09 6.76
C LEU A 171 9.48 10.54 7.18
N ALA A 172 10.71 10.89 7.53
CA ALA A 172 11.10 12.26 7.83
C ALA A 172 10.94 13.19 6.62
N ALA A 173 11.35 12.74 5.42
CA ALA A 173 11.15 13.49 4.17
C ALA A 173 9.66 13.69 3.84
N ALA A 174 8.79 12.76 4.25
CA ALA A 174 7.34 12.88 4.15
C ALA A 174 6.71 13.75 5.25
N GLY A 175 7.51 14.43 6.09
CA GLY A 175 7.06 15.31 7.15
C GLY A 175 6.54 14.59 8.41
N ILE A 176 6.80 13.28 8.53
CA ILE A 176 6.45 12.51 9.72
C ILE A 176 7.55 12.73 10.76
N ALA A 177 7.17 13.20 11.95
CA ALA A 177 8.10 13.42 13.06
C ALA A 177 8.58 12.07 13.64
N VAL A 178 9.61 11.51 13.01
CA VAL A 178 10.35 10.34 13.49
C VAL A 178 11.85 10.67 13.56
N PRO A 179 12.59 10.11 14.53
CA PRO A 179 14.04 10.24 14.54
C PRO A 179 14.62 9.53 13.31
N VAL A 180 15.49 10.23 12.58
CA VAL A 180 16.27 9.62 11.50
C VAL A 180 17.41 8.85 12.16
N VAL A 181 17.52 7.57 11.83
CA VAL A 181 18.53 6.68 12.42
C VAL A 181 19.49 6.18 11.35
N GLU A 182 20.72 5.92 11.77
CA GLU A 182 21.75 5.24 10.98
C GLU A 182 22.03 3.86 11.59
N GLY A 183 22.78 3.02 10.85
CA GLY A 183 23.24 1.71 11.33
C GLY A 183 22.62 0.53 10.58
N ASN A 184 22.49 -0.60 11.27
CA ASN A 184 22.16 -1.89 10.70
C ASN A 184 20.86 -2.42 11.31
N GLY A 185 19.72 -1.89 10.85
CA GLY A 185 18.40 -2.31 11.27
C GLY A 185 17.57 -2.87 10.11
N ARG A 186 16.88 -3.98 10.36
CA ARG A 186 15.91 -4.58 9.44
C ARG A 186 14.52 -4.59 10.06
N LEU A 187 13.56 -4.09 9.30
CA LEU A 187 12.16 -3.99 9.66
C LEU A 187 11.34 -4.94 8.79
N ASP A 188 10.64 -5.87 9.44
CA ASP A 188 9.54 -6.62 8.87
C ASP A 188 8.22 -5.95 9.29
N VAL A 189 7.27 -5.80 8.37
CA VAL A 189 5.99 -5.15 8.63
C VAL A 189 4.85 -5.91 7.96
N THR A 190 3.74 -6.08 8.67
CA THR A 190 2.47 -6.50 8.09
C THR A 190 1.39 -5.51 8.52
N ALA A 191 0.74 -4.86 7.56
CA ALA A 191 -0.33 -3.92 7.82
C ALA A 191 -1.59 -4.31 7.03
N SER A 192 -2.74 -4.33 7.69
CA SER A 192 -4.05 -4.43 7.03
C SER A 192 -4.87 -3.19 7.37
N MET A 193 -5.36 -2.51 6.35
CA MET A 193 -6.03 -1.22 6.46
C MET A 193 -7.33 -1.24 5.66
N THR A 194 -8.32 -0.51 6.14
CA THR A 194 -9.59 -0.30 5.44
C THR A 194 -9.99 1.15 5.55
N GLY A 195 -10.70 1.67 4.56
CA GLY A 195 -11.18 3.04 4.56
C GLY A 195 -12.25 3.32 3.52
N VAL A 196 -12.66 4.58 3.47
CA VAL A 196 -13.66 5.11 2.54
C VAL A 196 -13.12 6.39 1.93
N ALA A 197 -13.10 6.47 0.60
CA ALA A 197 -12.45 7.54 -0.15
C ALA A 197 -11.01 7.74 0.37
N SER A 198 -10.62 8.97 0.71
CA SER A 198 -9.30 9.29 1.26
C SER A 198 -9.16 9.04 2.78
N GLN A 199 -10.22 8.58 3.45
CA GLN A 199 -10.21 8.43 4.91
C GLN A 199 -9.91 6.99 5.34
N LEU A 200 -8.91 6.84 6.23
CA LEU A 200 -8.69 5.61 6.97
C LEU A 200 -9.87 5.35 7.92
N SER A 201 -10.34 4.11 7.99
CA SER A 201 -11.34 3.66 8.98
C SER A 201 -10.72 2.80 10.07
N LYS A 202 -9.88 1.83 9.70
CA LYS A 202 -9.20 0.92 10.62
C LYS A 202 -7.86 0.49 10.07
N ALA A 203 -6.90 0.25 10.96
CA ALA A 203 -5.63 -0.41 10.65
C ALA A 203 -5.26 -1.42 11.73
N ASN A 204 -4.63 -2.52 11.33
CA ASN A 204 -3.91 -3.47 12.18
C ASN A 204 -2.50 -3.56 11.64
N ILE A 205 -1.50 -3.31 12.48
CA ILE A 205 -0.09 -3.19 12.11
C ILE A 205 0.73 -4.07 13.02
N GLU A 206 1.53 -4.95 12.45
CA GLU A 206 2.52 -5.77 13.12
C GLU A 206 3.89 -5.41 12.56
N MET A 207 4.86 -5.18 13.44
CA MET A 207 6.23 -4.85 13.06
C MET A 207 7.22 -5.67 13.89
N GLN A 208 8.32 -6.07 13.27
CA GLN A 208 9.48 -6.59 13.96
C GLN A 208 10.73 -5.86 13.48
N LEU A 209 11.47 -5.28 14.42
CA LEU A 209 12.76 -4.67 14.20
C LEU A 209 13.84 -5.59 14.77
N LEU A 210 14.77 -5.97 13.90
CA LEU A 210 16.03 -6.62 14.28
C LEU A 210 17.17 -5.67 13.93
N ALA A 211 17.98 -5.27 14.90
CA ALA A 211 19.10 -4.39 14.64
C ALA A 211 20.34 -4.74 15.45
N GLU A 212 21.51 -4.73 14.81
CA GLU A 212 22.78 -4.89 15.52
C GLU A 212 23.18 -3.57 16.20
N SER A 213 23.01 -2.46 15.48
CA SER A 213 23.24 -1.11 15.98
C SER A 213 22.31 -0.13 15.28
N LEU A 214 21.71 0.79 16.03
CA LEU A 214 21.01 1.96 15.52
C LEU A 214 21.41 3.19 16.32
N SER A 215 21.53 4.34 15.68
CA SER A 215 21.73 5.61 16.38
C SER A 215 21.25 6.80 15.58
N ASP A 216 20.86 7.89 16.24
CA ASP A 216 20.69 9.19 15.59
C ASP A 216 22.00 10.01 15.59
N ALA A 217 22.00 11.14 14.87
CA ALA A 217 23.18 12.00 14.75
C ALA A 217 23.45 12.79 16.05
N GLU A 218 22.39 13.09 16.80
CA GLU A 218 22.43 13.86 18.04
C GLU A 218 22.88 13.03 19.26
N GLY A 219 22.89 11.70 19.14
CA GLY A 219 23.14 10.78 20.24
C GLY A 219 21.99 10.70 21.25
N SER A 220 20.82 11.25 20.91
CA SER A 220 19.60 11.14 21.72
C SER A 220 18.93 9.78 21.57
N LEU A 221 19.29 9.00 20.57
CA LEU A 221 18.82 7.64 20.37
C LEU A 221 20.02 6.74 20.03
N ALA A 222 20.16 5.63 20.75
CA ALA A 222 21.12 4.58 20.42
C ALA A 222 20.55 3.21 20.81
N GLY A 223 20.80 2.20 19.99
CA GLY A 223 20.31 0.86 20.20
C GLY A 223 21.34 -0.18 19.80
N GLU A 224 21.44 -1.26 20.56
CA GLU A 224 22.38 -2.35 20.30
C GLU A 224 21.68 -3.71 20.44
N ASN A 225 21.91 -4.60 19.48
CA ASN A 225 21.37 -5.98 19.45
C ASN A 225 19.86 -6.06 19.74
N LEU A 226 19.10 -5.17 19.13
CA LEU A 226 17.66 -5.02 19.33
C LEU A 226 16.86 -6.14 18.66
N ASP A 227 15.95 -6.74 19.41
CA ASP A 227 14.78 -7.49 18.90
C ASP A 227 13.52 -6.90 19.52
N ILE A 228 12.82 -6.08 18.74
CA ILE A 228 11.64 -5.33 19.16
C ILE A 228 10.46 -5.73 18.27
N SER A 229 9.36 -6.12 18.88
CA SER A 229 8.09 -6.39 18.21
C SER A 229 7.05 -5.34 18.61
N LEU A 230 6.26 -4.86 17.65
CA LEU A 230 5.15 -3.95 17.88
C LEU A 230 3.88 -4.50 17.23
N HIS A 231 2.78 -4.43 17.95
CA HIS A 231 1.43 -4.62 17.44
C HIS A 231 0.61 -3.36 17.74
N ALA A 232 -0.06 -2.83 16.73
CA ALA A 232 -0.90 -1.65 16.86
C ALA A 232 -2.23 -1.83 16.13
N THR A 233 -3.30 -1.37 16.76
CA THR A 233 -4.61 -1.24 16.13
C THR A 233 -5.04 0.21 16.17
N VAL A 234 -5.55 0.70 15.04
CA VAL A 234 -6.04 2.05 14.87
C VAL A 234 -7.49 1.98 14.41
N LYS A 235 -8.35 2.79 15.00
CA LYS A 235 -9.74 2.92 14.61
C LYS A 235 -10.14 4.40 14.59
N THR A 236 -10.68 4.85 13.47
CA THR A 236 -11.22 6.20 13.38
C THR A 236 -12.48 6.31 14.24
N ILE A 237 -12.56 7.39 15.00
CA ILE A 237 -13.68 7.79 15.85
C ILE A 237 -14.14 9.20 15.44
N ALA A 238 -15.30 9.65 15.93
CA ALA A 238 -15.87 10.93 15.52
C ALA A 238 -14.94 12.15 15.74
N THR A 239 -14.05 12.07 16.73
CA THR A 239 -13.17 13.16 17.16
C THR A 239 -11.70 12.97 16.75
N GLY A 240 -11.37 11.89 16.02
CA GLY A 240 -9.99 11.57 15.66
C GLY A 240 -9.75 10.07 15.53
N MET A 241 -8.69 9.56 16.16
CA MET A 241 -8.32 8.15 16.10
C MET A 241 -8.17 7.56 17.50
N GLN A 242 -8.66 6.34 17.70
CA GLN A 242 -8.33 5.52 18.86
C GLN A 242 -7.23 4.54 18.48
N VAL A 243 -6.19 4.47 19.31
CA VAL A 243 -5.01 3.64 19.09
C VAL A 243 -4.81 2.73 20.30
N ALA A 244 -4.60 1.44 20.05
CA ALA A 244 -4.07 0.51 21.04
C ALA A 244 -2.74 -0.05 20.53
N LEU A 245 -1.72 -0.01 21.37
CA LEU A 245 -0.34 -0.38 21.05
C LEU A 245 0.17 -1.39 22.08
N GLU A 246 0.86 -2.41 21.60
CA GLU A 246 1.59 -3.40 22.38
C GLU A 246 3.01 -3.47 21.81
N LEU A 247 4.02 -3.26 22.65
CA LEU A 247 5.43 -3.28 22.30
C LEU A 247 6.12 -4.29 23.21
N SER A 248 6.99 -5.12 22.63
CA SER A 248 7.81 -6.07 23.37
C SER A 248 9.25 -5.99 22.92
N GLY A 249 10.17 -5.79 23.87
CA GLY A 249 11.60 -5.88 23.67
C GLY A 249 12.13 -7.18 24.25
N ARG A 250 12.73 -8.04 23.42
CA ARG A 250 13.21 -9.37 23.82
C ARG A 250 14.69 -9.42 24.13
N GLN A 251 15.45 -8.53 23.51
CA GLN A 251 16.91 -8.51 23.59
C GLN A 251 17.44 -7.13 23.19
N GLY A 252 18.57 -6.76 23.80
CA GLY A 252 19.35 -5.60 23.43
C GLY A 252 19.29 -4.50 24.46
N ALA A 253 19.89 -3.37 24.13
CA ALA A 253 19.84 -2.16 24.92
C ALA A 253 19.38 -1.00 24.05
N LEU A 254 18.53 -0.14 24.62
CA LEU A 254 17.98 1.04 23.96
C LEU A 254 18.14 2.25 24.87
N TYR A 255 18.82 3.26 24.36
CA TYR A 255 18.91 4.60 24.91
C TYR A 255 18.01 5.52 24.08
N ILE A 256 17.11 6.23 24.76
CA ILE A 256 16.32 7.34 24.22
C ILE A 256 16.35 8.42 25.28
N ASP A 257 17.08 9.52 25.05
CA ASP A 257 17.34 10.55 26.07
C ASP A 257 16.08 10.96 26.85
N PRO A 258 16.09 10.94 28.21
CA PRO A 258 17.18 10.50 29.11
C PRO A 258 17.03 9.04 29.61
N ILE A 259 16.22 8.23 28.94
CA ILE A 259 15.83 6.88 29.33
C ILE A 259 16.79 5.83 28.74
N PHE A 260 17.33 4.97 29.60
CA PHE A 260 18.07 3.78 29.19
C PHE A 260 17.31 2.52 29.61
N VAL A 261 17.16 1.57 28.68
CA VAL A 261 16.49 0.28 28.90
C VAL A 261 17.37 -0.84 28.37
N GLU A 262 17.74 -1.77 29.23
CA GLU A 262 18.39 -3.01 28.86
C GLU A 262 17.37 -4.15 28.95
N MET A 263 17.18 -4.91 27.87
CA MET A 263 16.16 -5.96 27.79
C MET A 263 16.73 -7.26 28.40
N PRO A 264 16.16 -7.74 29.51
CA PRO A 264 16.64 -8.96 30.14
C PRO A 264 16.14 -10.20 29.37
N SER A 265 16.46 -11.40 29.87
CA SER A 265 16.01 -12.66 29.26
C SER A 265 14.48 -12.82 29.16
N GLN A 266 13.75 -12.18 30.07
CA GLN A 266 12.30 -12.05 29.96
C GLN A 266 11.95 -10.75 29.22
N PRO A 267 10.96 -10.75 28.31
CA PRO A 267 10.69 -9.56 27.52
C PRO A 267 10.22 -8.35 28.35
N VAL A 268 10.77 -7.18 28.04
CA VAL A 268 10.18 -5.89 28.44
C VAL A 268 8.88 -5.71 27.66
N GLN A 269 7.84 -5.22 28.35
CA GLN A 269 6.51 -5.04 27.76
C GLN A 269 6.01 -3.62 28.01
N LEU A 270 5.47 -2.99 26.97
CA LEU A 270 4.72 -1.75 27.05
C LEU A 270 3.38 -1.96 26.34
N SER A 271 2.29 -1.56 26.98
CA SER A 271 0.98 -1.47 26.34
C SER A 271 0.41 -0.08 26.58
N ALA A 272 -0.26 0.46 25.58
CA ALA A 272 -0.88 1.79 25.67
C ALA A 272 -2.20 1.82 24.91
N ARG A 273 -3.16 2.58 25.42
CA ARG A 273 -4.39 2.96 24.73
C ARG A 273 -4.55 4.46 24.80
N PHE A 274 -4.71 5.11 23.66
CA PHE A 274 -4.88 6.55 23.60
C PHE A 274 -5.81 6.98 22.47
N ASP A 275 -6.47 8.11 22.67
CA ASP A 275 -7.22 8.80 21.63
C ASP A 275 -6.38 9.98 21.13
N TRP A 276 -6.15 10.03 19.82
CA TRP A 276 -5.51 11.12 19.10
C TRP A 276 -6.56 12.05 18.51
N LEU A 277 -6.70 13.24 19.07
CA LEU A 277 -7.64 14.27 18.67
C LEU A 277 -6.95 15.24 17.69
N SER A 278 -6.82 14.80 16.43
CA SER A 278 -5.96 15.45 15.42
C SER A 278 -6.25 16.94 15.20
N THR A 279 -7.52 17.36 15.24
CA THR A 279 -7.92 18.77 15.07
C THR A 279 -7.51 19.67 16.22
N GLN A 280 -7.33 19.09 17.41
CA GLN A 280 -6.95 19.79 18.63
C GLN A 280 -5.47 19.61 18.97
N GLN A 281 -4.77 18.74 18.22
CA GLN A 281 -3.41 18.28 18.54
C GLN A 281 -3.27 17.74 19.97
N GLN A 282 -4.33 17.11 20.48
CA GLN A 282 -4.37 16.54 21.82
C GLN A 282 -4.27 15.03 21.77
N MET A 283 -3.59 14.47 22.77
CA MET A 283 -3.55 13.04 23.03
C MET A 283 -4.12 12.75 24.43
N VAL A 284 -5.13 11.91 24.48
CA VAL A 284 -5.70 11.39 25.72
C VAL A 284 -5.20 9.96 25.92
N LEU A 285 -4.21 9.79 26.80
CA LEU A 285 -3.69 8.48 27.18
C LEU A 285 -4.63 7.86 28.22
N GLN A 286 -5.53 6.99 27.76
CA GLN A 286 -6.51 6.32 28.60
C GLN A 286 -5.82 5.40 29.62
N SER A 287 -4.82 4.65 29.16
CA SER A 287 -4.05 3.75 29.99
C SER A 287 -2.72 3.44 29.32
N PHE A 288 -1.66 3.32 30.11
CA PHE A 288 -0.47 2.56 29.74
C PHE A 288 -0.05 1.62 30.86
N SER A 289 0.63 0.55 30.50
CA SER A 289 1.32 -0.33 31.43
C SER A 289 2.69 -0.65 30.87
N TYR A 290 3.71 -0.48 31.71
CA TYR A 290 5.09 -0.85 31.42
C TYR A 290 5.56 -1.88 32.43
N ARG A 291 6.18 -2.95 31.95
CA ARG A 291 6.76 -3.99 32.77
C ARG A 291 8.18 -4.25 32.31
N HIS A 292 9.12 -3.92 33.18
CA HIS A 292 10.50 -4.37 33.10
C HIS A 292 10.70 -5.53 34.08
N PRO A 293 10.89 -6.77 33.61
CA PRO A 293 11.03 -7.92 34.48
C PRO A 293 12.14 -7.72 35.53
N GLY A 294 11.81 -8.03 36.79
CA GLY A 294 12.74 -7.93 37.92
C GLY A 294 13.16 -6.51 38.31
N SER A 295 12.54 -5.45 37.75
CA SER A 295 12.88 -4.08 38.10
C SER A 295 11.65 -3.23 38.39
N VAL A 296 10.85 -2.88 37.38
CA VAL A 296 9.77 -1.90 37.57
C VAL A 296 8.49 -2.31 36.84
N GLN A 297 7.36 -2.07 37.50
CA GLN A 297 6.04 -2.12 36.89
C GLN A 297 5.35 -0.78 37.10
N LEU A 298 5.01 -0.12 35.99
CA LEU A 298 4.35 1.18 35.95
C LEU A 298 2.98 1.03 35.27
N GLU A 299 2.03 1.79 35.77
CA GLU A 299 0.73 1.99 35.14
C GLU A 299 0.39 3.48 35.17
N GLY A 300 -0.37 3.96 34.20
CA GLY A 300 -0.81 5.35 34.26
C GLY A 300 -1.76 5.77 33.16
N SER A 301 -2.13 7.03 33.21
CA SER A 301 -3.00 7.71 32.24
C SER A 301 -2.60 9.19 32.18
N GLY A 302 -3.04 9.91 31.15
CA GLY A 302 -2.69 11.32 31.05
C GLY A 302 -3.33 12.06 29.90
N HIS A 303 -3.16 13.38 29.92
CA HIS A 303 -3.61 14.30 28.90
C HIS A 303 -2.43 15.12 28.40
N PHE A 304 -2.27 15.16 27.10
CA PHE A 304 -1.14 15.80 26.44
C PHE A 304 -1.65 16.77 25.36
N ASP A 305 -1.05 17.94 25.32
CA ASP A 305 -1.26 18.98 24.31
C ASP A 305 0.02 19.07 23.48
N LEU A 306 0.05 18.41 22.33
CA LEU A 306 1.27 18.26 21.55
C LEU A 306 1.69 19.53 20.81
N ALA A 307 0.84 20.56 20.81
CA ALA A 307 1.17 21.86 20.24
C ALA A 307 1.89 22.79 21.24
N ALA A 308 1.94 22.43 22.52
CA ALA A 308 2.51 23.25 23.58
C ALA A 308 3.98 22.92 23.85
N ASP A 309 4.77 23.94 24.21
CA ASP A 309 6.18 23.78 24.61
C ASP A 309 6.34 22.77 25.77
N ALA A 310 5.37 22.74 26.69
CA ALA A 310 5.26 21.74 27.74
C ALA A 310 4.03 20.87 27.48
N PRO A 311 4.19 19.70 26.83
CA PRO A 311 3.06 18.94 26.30
C PRO A 311 2.25 18.21 27.37
N ILE A 312 2.84 17.91 28.53
CA ILE A 312 2.14 17.18 29.61
C ILE A 312 1.20 18.15 30.33
N ARG A 313 -0.12 17.91 30.25
CA ARG A 313 -1.14 18.66 31.00
C ARG A 313 -1.54 17.94 32.27
N GLU A 314 -1.67 16.62 32.18
CA GLU A 314 -1.99 15.74 33.30
C GLU A 314 -1.27 14.41 33.10
N LEU A 315 -0.68 13.88 34.17
CA LEU A 315 -0.10 12.55 34.18
C LEU A 315 -0.35 11.90 35.53
N ASN A 316 -1.10 10.80 35.52
CA ASN A 316 -1.31 9.95 36.66
C ASN A 316 -0.41 8.73 36.51
N LEU A 317 0.52 8.55 37.44
CA LEU A 317 1.48 7.45 37.43
C LEU A 317 1.36 6.64 38.73
N ALA A 318 1.21 5.34 38.60
CA ALA A 318 1.23 4.38 39.69
C ALA A 318 2.40 3.41 39.49
N ILE A 319 3.30 3.37 40.47
CA ILE A 319 4.36 2.38 40.54
C ILE A 319 3.81 1.19 41.31
N ARG A 320 3.65 0.05 40.65
CA ARG A 320 3.16 -1.20 41.27
C ARG A 320 4.28 -2.00 41.91
N GLN A 321 5.46 -1.96 41.28
CA GLN A 321 6.68 -2.59 41.76
C GLN A 321 7.85 -1.72 41.34
N ALA A 322 8.83 -1.55 42.23
CA ALA A 322 10.11 -0.94 41.92
C ALA A 322 11.18 -1.61 42.81
N GLU A 323 12.06 -2.36 42.18
CA GLU A 323 13.27 -2.93 42.75
C GLU A 323 14.45 -2.19 42.09
N PHE A 324 15.10 -1.36 42.90
CA PHE A 324 16.34 -0.71 42.54
C PHE A 324 17.50 -1.48 43.21
N PRO A 325 18.63 -1.68 42.52
CA PRO A 325 19.82 -2.28 43.11
C PRO A 325 20.39 -1.47 44.29
#